data_AF-A0A4S1ZBV2-F1
#
_entry.id   AF-A0A4S1ZBV2-F1
#
_cell.length_a   1.000
_cell.length_b   1.000
_cell.length_c   1.000
_cell.angle_alpha   90.00
_cell.angle_beta   90.00
_cell.angle_gamma   90.00
#
_symmetry.space_group_name_H-M   'P 1'
#
loop_
_entity.id
_entity.type
_entity.pdbx_description
1 polymer ?
#
loop_
_entity_poly.entity_id
_entity_poly.type
_entity_poly.pdbx_seq_one_letter_code
_entity_poly.pdbx_strand_id
1 'polypeptide(L)'
;MTKENAETAYNKLNALINVVLGAANTIAGRCLYNAIEVLAGDKRLYRHELKRLANEAKKYFDSYERTHMDNFGEKHQLFLDYLDGVEDEVMPHADTMYWSIKSALDRHNESDSELKAKVLLAHVLLEYSCQVYDDLIEKTRTSSGYNFDRFMRPARLTRVLHSWDGICGILCKSEHDIDLNSEPNCLLAFRVIKRILQSGEAMNKAGYNALMLNPEFIEEIGDEDFEILKNMVKGR
;
A
#
# COMPACT_ATOMS: atom_id res chain seq x y z
N MET A 1 4.26 -14.49 31.77
CA MET A 1 4.56 -13.86 30.47
C MET A 1 5.90 -13.16 30.58
N THR A 2 6.95 -13.74 30.02
CA THR A 2 8.24 -13.06 29.84
C THR A 2 8.00 -11.89 28.90
N LYS A 3 8.21 -10.65 29.36
CA LYS A 3 8.15 -9.47 28.48
C LYS A 3 9.21 -9.66 27.41
N GLU A 4 8.79 -9.67 26.15
CA GLU A 4 9.69 -9.58 25.00
C GLU A 4 10.63 -8.38 25.20
N ASN A 5 11.92 -8.56 24.95
CA ASN A 5 12.86 -7.46 25.09
C ASN A 5 12.65 -6.44 23.94
N ALA A 6 13.03 -5.17 24.19
CA ALA A 6 12.76 -4.08 23.26
C ALA A 6 13.35 -4.32 21.86
N GLU A 7 14.52 -4.96 21.78
CA GLU A 7 15.22 -5.26 20.53
C GLU A 7 14.44 -6.25 19.67
N THR A 8 13.94 -7.33 20.27
CA THR A 8 13.17 -8.34 19.54
C THR A 8 11.84 -7.77 19.04
N ALA A 9 11.16 -6.96 19.88
CA ALA A 9 9.95 -6.26 19.49
C ALA A 9 10.20 -5.26 18.36
N TYR A 10 11.32 -4.52 18.41
CA TYR A 10 11.73 -3.60 17.36
C TYR A 10 12.01 -4.34 16.05
N ASN A 11 12.79 -5.42 16.08
CA ASN A 11 13.15 -6.18 14.88
C ASN A 11 11.93 -6.80 14.20
N LYS A 12 10.99 -7.34 14.98
CA LYS A 12 9.71 -7.84 14.46
C LYS A 12 8.88 -6.74 13.81
N LEU A 13 8.75 -5.58 14.47
CA LEU A 13 8.04 -4.44 13.89
C LEU A 13 8.73 -3.97 12.62
N ASN A 14 10.05 -3.85 12.60
CA ASN A 14 10.83 -3.44 11.43
C ASN A 14 10.59 -4.39 10.25
N ALA A 15 10.58 -5.70 10.48
CA ALA A 15 10.26 -6.69 9.45
C ALA A 15 8.83 -6.52 8.92
N LEU A 16 7.84 -6.32 9.80
CA LEU A 16 6.44 -6.09 9.38
C LEU A 16 6.27 -4.76 8.63
N ILE A 17 6.97 -3.71 9.04
CA ILE A 17 6.97 -2.43 8.34
C ILE A 17 7.53 -2.59 6.92
N ASN A 18 8.59 -3.38 6.75
CA ASN A 18 9.17 -3.62 5.44
C ASN A 18 8.30 -4.52 4.55
N VAL A 19 7.79 -5.62 5.08
CA VAL A 19 7.08 -6.63 4.30
C VAL A 19 5.62 -6.22 4.08
N VAL A 20 4.89 -5.88 5.14
CA VAL A 20 3.44 -5.63 5.10
C VAL A 20 3.14 -4.18 4.73
N LEU A 21 3.74 -3.22 5.44
CA LEU A 21 3.51 -1.81 5.14
C LEU A 21 4.22 -1.40 3.84
N GLY A 22 5.41 -1.92 3.56
CA GLY A 22 6.10 -1.72 2.29
C GLY A 22 5.21 -2.12 1.10
N ALA A 23 4.62 -3.31 1.15
CA ALA A 23 3.65 -3.75 0.15
C ALA A 23 2.43 -2.82 0.04
N ALA A 24 1.78 -2.48 1.16
CA ALA A 24 0.64 -1.56 1.16
C ALA A 24 0.99 -0.17 0.57
N ASN A 25 2.17 0.34 0.91
CA ASN A 25 2.69 1.61 0.38
C ASN A 25 2.97 1.52 -1.12
N THR A 26 3.51 0.40 -1.63
CA THR A 26 3.73 0.19 -3.07
C THR A 26 2.43 0.20 -3.84
N ILE A 27 1.41 -0.54 -3.37
CA ILE A 27 0.08 -0.55 -4.02
C ILE A 27 -0.56 0.85 -4.01
N ALA A 28 -0.47 1.56 -2.89
CA ALA A 28 -0.96 2.93 -2.78
C ALA A 28 -0.20 3.89 -3.71
N GLY A 29 1.12 3.75 -3.80
CA GLY A 29 1.99 4.50 -4.71
C GLY A 29 1.67 4.26 -6.17
N ARG A 30 1.45 3.01 -6.56
CA ARG A 30 1.03 2.63 -7.92
C ARG A 30 -0.27 3.33 -8.31
N CYS A 31 -1.27 3.27 -7.43
CA CYS A 31 -2.56 3.92 -7.67
C CYS A 31 -2.46 5.45 -7.68
N LEU A 32 -1.63 6.03 -6.80
CA LEU A 32 -1.29 7.45 -6.78
C LEU A 32 -0.72 7.88 -8.14
N TYR A 33 0.29 7.17 -8.65
CA TYR A 33 0.92 7.49 -9.92
C TYR A 33 -0.03 7.37 -11.11
N ASN A 34 -0.83 6.30 -11.17
CA ASN A 34 -1.83 6.12 -12.20
C ASN A 34 -2.86 7.28 -12.19
N ALA A 35 -3.30 7.72 -11.01
CA ALA A 35 -4.23 8.84 -10.89
C ALA A 35 -3.58 10.18 -11.29
N ILE A 36 -2.31 10.40 -10.93
CA ILE A 36 -1.55 11.59 -11.36
C ILE A 36 -1.38 11.63 -12.87
N GLU A 37 -1.09 10.49 -13.52
CA GLU A 37 -0.95 10.41 -14.96
C GLU A 37 -2.24 10.79 -15.69
N VAL A 38 -3.37 10.21 -15.26
CA VAL A 38 -4.70 10.56 -15.82
C VAL A 38 -5.03 12.04 -15.57
N LEU A 39 -4.77 12.54 -14.36
CA LEU A 39 -4.99 13.95 -14.03
C LEU A 39 -4.13 14.87 -14.91
N ALA A 40 -2.84 14.57 -15.09
CA ALA A 40 -1.93 15.35 -15.90
C ALA A 40 -2.28 15.33 -17.39
N GLY A 41 -2.97 14.28 -17.86
CA GLY A 41 -3.56 14.19 -19.19
C GLY A 41 -4.65 15.23 -19.43
N ASP A 42 -5.46 15.57 -18.41
CA ASP A 42 -6.47 16.62 -18.50
C ASP A 42 -5.86 18.02 -18.23
N LYS A 43 -5.38 18.66 -19.30
CA LYS A 43 -4.82 20.03 -19.24
C LYS A 43 -5.81 21.10 -18.81
N ARG A 44 -7.13 20.86 -18.80
CA ARG A 44 -8.14 21.81 -18.29
C ARG A 44 -8.10 21.82 -16.76
N LEU A 45 -8.05 20.63 -16.16
CA LEU A 45 -8.04 20.46 -14.70
C LEU A 45 -6.64 20.59 -14.08
N TYR A 46 -5.60 20.09 -14.74
CA TYR A 46 -4.24 20.06 -14.20
C TYR A 46 -3.53 21.42 -14.23
N ARG A 47 -3.97 22.33 -13.37
CA ARG A 47 -3.46 23.71 -13.26
C ARG A 47 -3.38 24.13 -11.80
N HIS A 48 -2.58 25.17 -11.55
CA HIS A 48 -2.49 25.86 -10.26
C HIS A 48 -2.39 24.89 -9.08
N GLU A 49 -3.43 24.86 -8.26
CA GLU A 49 -3.50 24.12 -7.00
C GLU A 49 -3.48 22.60 -7.20
N LEU A 50 -4.22 22.06 -8.17
CA LEU A 50 -4.23 20.62 -8.46
C LEU A 50 -2.84 20.14 -8.89
N LYS A 51 -2.16 20.93 -9.73
CA LYS A 51 -0.78 20.64 -10.13
C LYS A 51 0.19 20.73 -8.95
N ARG A 52 0.02 21.72 -8.07
CA ARG A 52 0.86 21.88 -6.87
C ARG A 52 0.71 20.67 -5.94
N LEU A 53 -0.52 20.30 -5.60
CA LEU A 53 -0.83 19.19 -4.70
C LEU A 53 -0.35 17.84 -5.26
N ALA A 54 -0.54 17.58 -6.57
CA ALA A 54 -0.07 16.35 -7.19
C ALA A 54 1.45 16.23 -7.17
N ASN A 55 2.17 17.32 -7.44
CA ASN A 55 3.63 17.35 -7.36
C ASN A 55 4.13 17.20 -5.91
N GLU A 56 3.41 17.74 -4.93
CA GLU A 56 3.73 17.54 -3.51
C GLU A 56 3.53 16.09 -3.08
N ALA A 57 2.39 15.49 -3.42
CA ALA A 57 2.12 14.08 -3.14
C ALA A 57 3.21 13.18 -3.75
N LYS A 58 3.54 13.41 -5.02
CA LYS A 58 4.65 12.73 -5.71
C LYS A 58 5.97 12.90 -4.97
N LYS A 59 6.36 14.14 -4.66
CA LYS A 59 7.61 14.44 -3.96
C LYS A 59 7.70 13.74 -2.60
N TYR A 60 6.61 13.71 -1.84
CA TYR A 60 6.58 13.03 -0.56
C TYR A 60 6.67 11.51 -0.71
N PHE A 61 6.01 10.94 -1.72
CA PHE A 61 6.09 9.51 -2.01
C PHE A 61 7.50 9.12 -2.48
N ASP A 62 8.08 9.85 -3.44
CA ASP A 62 9.47 9.64 -3.92
C ASP A 62 10.49 9.72 -2.77
N SER A 63 10.27 10.62 -1.81
CA SER A 63 11.11 10.73 -0.62
C SER A 63 10.99 9.51 0.29
N TYR A 64 9.77 9.00 0.48
CA TYR A 64 9.54 7.77 1.23
C TYR A 64 10.20 6.58 0.53
N GLU A 65 9.94 6.39 -0.76
CA GLU A 65 10.42 5.27 -1.55
C GLU A 65 11.95 5.22 -1.55
N ARG A 66 12.61 6.36 -1.79
CA ARG A 66 14.08 6.44 -1.71
C ARG A 66 14.61 5.98 -0.35
N THR A 67 14.10 6.57 0.74
CA THR A 67 14.54 6.19 2.09
C THR A 67 14.23 4.74 2.42
N HIS A 68 13.12 4.21 1.93
CA HIS A 68 12.75 2.81 2.15
C HIS A 68 13.69 1.87 1.40
N MET A 69 13.96 2.15 0.13
CA MET A 69 14.83 1.34 -0.73
C MET A 69 16.30 1.37 -0.32
N ASP A 70 16.80 2.53 0.13
CA ASP A 70 18.18 2.68 0.61
C ASP A 70 18.48 1.74 1.79
N ASN A 71 17.48 1.32 2.56
CA ASN A 71 17.65 0.41 3.70
C ASN A 71 17.97 -1.04 3.31
N PHE A 72 17.73 -1.44 2.06
CA PHE A 72 17.90 -2.83 1.63
C PHE A 72 19.28 -3.15 1.05
N GLY A 73 20.07 -2.14 0.67
CA GLY A 73 21.44 -2.32 0.19
C GLY A 73 21.53 -3.38 -0.92
N GLU A 74 22.29 -4.46 -0.66
CA GLU A 74 22.47 -5.57 -1.61
C GLU A 74 21.18 -6.38 -1.84
N LYS A 75 20.23 -6.38 -0.89
CA LYS A 75 18.93 -7.08 -0.99
C LYS A 75 17.87 -6.28 -1.73
N HIS A 76 18.26 -5.16 -2.36
CA HIS A 76 17.33 -4.27 -3.05
C HIS A 76 16.54 -5.00 -4.15
N GLN A 77 17.22 -5.78 -5.00
CA GLN A 77 16.54 -6.51 -6.08
C GLN A 77 15.58 -7.58 -5.54
N LEU A 78 16.01 -8.35 -4.53
CA LEU A 78 15.14 -9.31 -3.84
C LEU A 78 13.87 -8.65 -3.29
N PHE A 79 13.99 -7.45 -2.72
CA PHE A 79 12.84 -6.73 -2.19
C PHE A 79 11.91 -6.20 -3.30
N LEU A 80 12.45 -5.73 -4.43
CA LEU A 80 11.65 -5.34 -5.59
C LEU A 80 10.86 -6.53 -6.15
N ASP A 81 11.52 -7.67 -6.36
CA ASP A 81 10.86 -8.88 -6.87
C ASP A 81 9.77 -9.39 -5.91
N TYR A 82 9.98 -9.21 -4.60
CA TYR A 82 8.95 -9.47 -3.59
C TYR A 82 7.75 -8.53 -3.76
N LEU A 83 7.99 -7.22 -3.91
CA LEU A 83 6.92 -6.23 -4.09
C LEU A 83 6.14 -6.46 -5.38
N ASP A 84 6.82 -6.79 -6.48
CA ASP A 84 6.19 -7.14 -7.76
C ASP A 84 5.27 -8.35 -7.61
N GLY A 85 5.70 -9.39 -6.88
CA GLY A 85 4.87 -10.56 -6.61
C GLY A 85 3.61 -10.25 -5.79
N VAL A 86 3.67 -9.26 -4.88
CA VAL A 86 2.49 -8.78 -4.16
C VAL A 86 1.62 -7.88 -5.05
N GLU A 87 2.22 -7.03 -5.89
CA GLU A 87 1.51 -6.18 -6.84
C GLU A 87 0.66 -7.01 -7.80
N ASP A 88 1.23 -8.06 -8.38
CA ASP A 88 0.54 -8.98 -9.30
C ASP A 88 -0.71 -9.63 -8.67
N GLU A 89 -0.70 -9.89 -7.36
CA GLU A 89 -1.83 -10.48 -6.66
C GLU A 89 -2.89 -9.43 -6.27
N VAL A 90 -2.48 -8.19 -5.97
CA VAL A 90 -3.38 -7.16 -5.44
C VAL A 90 -4.01 -6.29 -6.54
N MET A 91 -3.25 -5.92 -7.58
CA MET A 91 -3.70 -4.95 -8.59
C MET A 91 -4.98 -5.34 -9.34
N PRO A 92 -5.23 -6.62 -9.70
CA PRO A 92 -6.51 -7.01 -10.31
C PRO A 92 -7.73 -6.68 -9.43
N HIS A 93 -7.56 -6.73 -8.11
CA HIS A 93 -8.61 -6.36 -7.15
C HIS A 93 -8.71 -4.85 -6.97
N ALA A 94 -7.60 -4.12 -7.05
CA ALA A 94 -7.62 -2.65 -7.12
C ALA A 94 -8.35 -2.16 -8.38
N ASP A 95 -8.16 -2.81 -9.53
CA ASP A 95 -8.90 -2.52 -10.76
C ASP A 95 -10.39 -2.84 -10.63
N THR A 96 -10.74 -3.94 -9.97
CA THR A 96 -12.15 -4.26 -9.66
C THR A 96 -12.77 -3.16 -8.79
N MET A 97 -12.03 -2.66 -7.80
CA MET A 97 -12.47 -1.57 -6.95
C MET A 97 -12.63 -0.27 -7.74
N TYR A 98 -11.69 0.06 -8.62
CA TYR A 98 -11.80 1.20 -9.55
C TYR A 98 -13.09 1.17 -10.37
N TRP A 99 -13.38 0.04 -11.04
CA TRP A 99 -14.58 -0.09 -11.85
C TRP A 99 -15.86 0.00 -11.01
N SER A 100 -15.82 -0.50 -9.77
CA SER A 100 -16.94 -0.40 -8.83
C SER A 100 -17.21 1.05 -8.43
N ILE A 101 -16.17 1.81 -8.09
CA ILE A 101 -16.26 3.24 -7.79
C ILE A 101 -16.79 4.00 -9.01
N LYS A 102 -16.21 3.76 -10.20
CA LYS A 102 -16.63 4.41 -11.44
C LYS A 102 -18.10 4.12 -11.74
N SER A 103 -18.55 2.88 -11.58
CA SER A 103 -19.95 2.50 -11.80
C SER A 103 -20.91 3.21 -10.85
N ALA A 104 -20.51 3.43 -9.58
CA ALA A 104 -21.30 4.22 -8.64
C ALA A 104 -21.41 5.69 -9.08
N LEU A 105 -20.31 6.29 -9.53
CA LEU A 105 -20.28 7.66 -10.06
C LEU A 105 -21.10 7.80 -11.36
N ASP A 106 -20.97 6.85 -12.28
CA ASP A 106 -21.69 6.84 -13.56
C ASP A 106 -23.21 6.76 -13.36
N ARG A 107 -23.69 5.97 -12.39
CA ARG A 107 -25.13 5.88 -12.05
C ARG A 107 -25.73 7.20 -11.60
N HIS A 108 -24.91 8.11 -11.09
CA HIS A 108 -25.30 9.45 -10.64
C HIS A 108 -24.93 10.53 -11.68
N ASN A 109 -24.49 10.15 -12.88
CA ASN A 109 -24.06 11.05 -13.95
C ASN A 109 -23.00 12.06 -13.52
N GLU A 110 -22.08 11.65 -12.63
CA GLU A 110 -20.98 12.50 -12.21
C GLU A 110 -20.05 12.80 -13.39
N SER A 111 -19.71 14.08 -13.57
CA SER A 111 -18.73 14.50 -14.56
C SER A 111 -17.35 13.95 -14.22
N ASP A 112 -16.52 13.68 -15.22
CA ASP A 112 -15.13 13.22 -15.04
C ASP A 112 -15.04 11.95 -14.15
N SER A 113 -16.07 11.07 -14.20
CA SER A 113 -16.21 9.90 -13.33
C SER A 113 -15.00 8.96 -13.34
N GLU A 114 -14.34 8.81 -14.48
CA GLU A 114 -13.10 8.04 -14.63
C GLU A 114 -11.95 8.62 -13.80
N LEU A 115 -11.69 9.93 -13.93
CA LEU A 115 -10.66 10.60 -13.15
C LEU A 115 -11.00 10.57 -11.66
N LYS A 116 -12.25 10.91 -11.29
CA LYS A 116 -12.71 10.84 -9.90
C LYS A 116 -12.53 9.44 -9.32
N ALA A 117 -12.85 8.39 -10.06
CA ALA A 117 -12.67 7.00 -9.60
C ALA A 117 -11.20 6.64 -9.36
N LYS A 118 -10.27 7.06 -10.23
CA LYS A 118 -8.83 6.86 -9.99
C LYS A 118 -8.33 7.63 -8.77
N VAL A 119 -8.77 8.87 -8.61
CA VAL A 119 -8.41 9.71 -7.45
C VAL A 119 -8.92 9.10 -6.14
N LEU A 120 -10.17 8.64 -6.12
CA LEU A 120 -10.79 8.00 -4.96
C LEU A 120 -10.15 6.64 -4.64
N LEU A 121 -9.81 5.83 -5.65
CA LEU A 121 -9.08 4.58 -5.41
C LEU A 121 -7.72 4.85 -4.72
N ALA A 122 -6.94 5.79 -5.25
CA ALA A 122 -5.66 6.16 -4.67
C ALA A 122 -5.83 6.68 -3.23
N HIS A 123 -6.89 7.47 -2.98
CA HIS A 123 -7.21 7.97 -1.64
C HIS A 123 -7.47 6.83 -0.65
N VAL A 124 -8.35 5.88 -1.00
CA VAL A 124 -8.67 4.73 -0.14
C VAL A 124 -7.42 3.90 0.18
N LEU A 125 -6.55 3.67 -0.79
CA LEU A 125 -5.34 2.88 -0.58
C LEU A 125 -4.26 3.62 0.22
N LEU A 126 -4.14 4.94 0.06
CA LEU A 126 -3.27 5.78 0.89
C LEU A 126 -3.76 5.83 2.34
N GLU A 127 -5.07 5.97 2.55
CA GLU A 127 -5.69 5.92 3.87
C GLU A 127 -5.48 4.54 4.51
N TYR A 128 -5.75 3.47 3.76
CA TYR A 128 -5.53 2.11 4.24
C TYR A 128 -4.06 1.85 4.59
N SER A 129 -3.11 2.35 3.82
CA SER A 129 -1.69 2.21 4.16
C SER A 129 -1.32 2.92 5.46
N CYS A 130 -1.86 4.12 5.68
CA CYS A 130 -1.72 4.83 6.95
C CYS A 130 -2.36 4.04 8.11
N GLN A 131 -3.51 3.42 7.89
CA GLN A 131 -4.17 2.55 8.88
C GLN A 131 -3.33 1.31 9.20
N VAL A 132 -2.72 0.66 8.20
CA VAL A 132 -1.83 -0.49 8.41
C VAL A 132 -0.65 -0.10 9.29
N TYR A 133 -0.04 1.06 9.06
CA TYR A 133 1.01 1.59 9.94
C TYR A 133 0.50 1.74 11.38
N ASP A 134 -0.65 2.41 11.57
CA ASP A 134 -1.20 2.70 12.89
C ASP A 134 -1.53 1.38 13.64
N ASP A 135 -2.10 0.40 12.95
CA ASP A 135 -2.40 -0.94 13.48
C ASP A 135 -1.13 -1.69 13.91
N LEU A 136 -0.04 -1.62 13.13
CA LEU A 136 1.23 -2.27 13.46
C LEU A 136 1.90 -1.65 14.70
N ILE A 137 1.89 -0.32 14.80
CA ILE A 137 2.39 0.41 15.97
C ILE A 137 1.56 0.05 17.20
N GLU A 138 0.23 0.05 17.09
CA GLU A 138 -0.65 -0.23 18.22
C GLU A 138 -0.52 -1.66 18.71
N LYS A 139 -0.48 -2.63 17.79
CA LYS A 139 -0.28 -4.05 18.12
C LYS A 139 1.05 -4.25 18.85
N THR A 140 2.13 -3.65 18.35
CA THR A 140 3.46 -3.75 18.98
C THR A 140 3.47 -3.09 20.35
N ARG A 141 2.83 -1.92 20.49
CA ARG A 141 2.71 -1.21 21.76
C ARG A 141 1.95 -2.03 22.79
N THR A 142 0.85 -2.67 22.38
CA THR A 142 0.00 -3.49 23.25
C THR A 142 0.70 -4.79 23.67
N SER A 143 1.42 -5.45 22.76
CA SER A 143 2.08 -6.73 23.04
C SER A 143 3.39 -6.59 23.82
N SER A 144 4.21 -5.59 23.48
CA SER A 144 5.56 -5.42 24.03
C SER A 144 5.65 -4.36 25.14
N GLY A 145 4.72 -3.41 25.16
CA GLY A 145 4.75 -2.23 26.06
C GLY A 145 5.65 -1.09 25.59
N TYR A 146 6.29 -1.21 24.42
CA TYR A 146 7.18 -0.19 23.87
C TYR A 146 6.51 0.62 22.76
N ASN A 147 6.81 1.91 22.68
CA ASN A 147 6.34 2.77 21.60
C ASN A 147 7.49 3.14 20.65
N PHE A 148 7.47 2.56 19.45
CA PHE A 148 8.48 2.77 18.41
C PHE A 148 8.04 3.73 17.29
N ASP A 149 6.86 4.36 17.41
CA ASP A 149 6.28 5.27 16.41
C ASP A 149 7.31 6.28 15.90
N ARG A 150 8.02 6.97 16.79
CA ARG A 150 9.04 7.98 16.41
C ARG A 150 10.09 7.43 15.45
N PHE A 151 10.49 6.17 15.57
CA PHE A 151 11.50 5.54 14.72
C PHE A 151 10.92 5.09 13.38
N MET A 152 9.68 4.58 13.39
CA MET A 152 9.03 4.05 12.19
C MET A 152 8.29 5.12 11.38
N ARG A 153 8.03 6.30 11.96
CA ARG A 153 7.20 7.36 11.37
C ARG A 153 7.54 7.76 9.93
N PRO A 154 8.81 7.76 9.48
CA PRO A 154 9.13 8.00 8.08
C PRO A 154 8.44 7.06 7.08
N ALA A 155 8.03 5.86 7.51
CA ALA A 155 7.31 4.90 6.67
C ALA A 155 5.82 5.21 6.50
N ARG A 156 5.24 6.11 7.31
CA ARG A 156 3.82 6.47 7.23
C ARG A 156 3.58 7.55 6.17
N LEU A 157 2.69 7.28 5.22
CA LEU A 157 2.38 8.18 4.10
C LEU A 157 1.52 9.41 4.45
N THR A 158 1.54 9.89 5.69
CA THR A 158 0.71 11.00 6.19
C THR A 158 0.75 12.23 5.28
N ARG A 159 1.94 12.60 4.82
CA ARG A 159 2.14 13.80 3.98
C ARG A 159 1.61 13.59 2.57
N VAL A 160 1.72 12.38 2.04
CA VAL A 160 1.15 12.01 0.73
C VAL A 160 -0.37 12.08 0.81
N LEU A 161 -0.96 11.43 1.83
CA LEU A 161 -2.41 11.44 2.07
C LEU A 161 -2.93 12.87 2.24
N HIS A 162 -2.26 13.71 3.04
CA HIS A 162 -2.69 15.09 3.24
C HIS A 162 -2.72 15.92 1.94
N SER A 163 -1.69 15.81 1.09
CA SER A 163 -1.72 16.45 -0.23
C SER A 163 -2.83 15.87 -1.12
N TRP A 164 -3.09 14.57 -1.01
CA TRP A 164 -4.12 13.88 -1.78
C TRP A 164 -5.55 14.22 -1.33
N ASP A 165 -5.78 14.43 -0.03
CA ASP A 165 -7.03 14.95 0.53
C ASP A 165 -7.40 16.29 -0.11
N GLY A 166 -6.41 17.16 -0.32
CA GLY A 166 -6.59 18.42 -1.04
C GLY A 166 -7.09 18.22 -2.47
N ILE A 167 -6.58 17.21 -3.18
CA ILE A 167 -7.02 16.86 -4.54
C ILE A 167 -8.46 16.33 -4.51
N CYS A 168 -8.77 15.43 -3.57
CA CYS A 168 -10.12 14.90 -3.38
C CYS A 168 -11.12 16.02 -3.05
N GLY A 169 -10.74 16.97 -2.20
CA GLY A 169 -11.55 18.13 -1.84
C GLY A 169 -11.81 19.11 -3.00
N ILE A 170 -11.05 19.02 -4.09
CA ILE A 170 -11.27 19.82 -5.30
C ILE A 170 -12.04 19.02 -6.35
N LEU A 171 -11.63 17.78 -6.63
CA LEU A 171 -12.16 16.97 -7.75
C LEU A 171 -13.35 16.10 -7.36
N CYS A 172 -13.36 15.56 -6.15
CA CYS A 172 -14.32 14.54 -5.73
C CYS A 172 -15.53 15.13 -4.98
N LYS A 173 -15.71 16.45 -5.03
CA LYS A 173 -16.98 17.06 -4.64
C LYS A 173 -18.04 16.58 -5.62
N SER A 174 -19.10 15.99 -5.07
CA SER A 174 -20.29 15.58 -5.79
C SER A 174 -21.45 16.47 -5.35
N GLU A 175 -22.35 16.77 -6.29
CA GLU A 175 -23.64 17.40 -5.98
C GLU A 175 -24.65 16.37 -5.42
N HIS A 176 -24.30 15.09 -5.49
CA HIS A 176 -25.08 13.96 -5.03
C HIS A 176 -24.45 13.34 -3.77
N ASP A 177 -25.29 12.77 -2.90
CA ASP A 177 -24.83 12.02 -1.73
C ASP A 177 -24.46 10.59 -2.12
N ILE A 178 -23.24 10.42 -2.67
CA ILE A 178 -22.73 9.11 -3.09
C ILE A 178 -21.91 8.50 -1.96
N ASP A 179 -22.52 7.56 -1.22
CA ASP A 179 -21.81 6.79 -0.21
C ASP A 179 -21.18 5.52 -0.81
N LEU A 180 -19.89 5.58 -1.11
CA LEU A 180 -19.12 4.42 -1.57
C LEU A 180 -19.02 3.29 -0.52
N ASN A 181 -19.27 3.58 0.76
CA ASN A 181 -19.31 2.55 1.82
C ASN A 181 -20.61 1.75 1.79
N SER A 182 -21.63 2.22 1.08
CA SER A 182 -22.86 1.48 0.85
C SER A 182 -22.78 0.53 -0.36
N GLU A 183 -21.72 0.63 -1.17
CA GLU A 183 -21.54 -0.12 -2.42
C GLU A 183 -20.93 -1.50 -2.18
N PRO A 184 -21.67 -2.62 -2.38
CA PRO A 184 -21.22 -3.95 -2.02
C PRO A 184 -19.93 -4.39 -2.75
N ASN A 185 -19.79 -4.00 -4.02
CA ASN A 185 -18.63 -4.35 -4.83
C ASN A 185 -17.37 -3.61 -4.37
N CYS A 186 -17.50 -2.34 -3.96
CA CYS A 186 -16.39 -1.57 -3.39
C CYS A 186 -15.92 -2.21 -2.07
N LEU A 187 -16.85 -2.55 -1.19
CA LEU A 187 -16.55 -3.21 0.09
C LEU A 187 -15.91 -4.59 -0.11
N LEU A 188 -16.40 -5.38 -1.06
CA LEU A 188 -15.88 -6.71 -1.33
C LEU A 188 -14.46 -6.64 -1.90
N ALA A 189 -14.22 -5.78 -2.90
CA ALA A 189 -12.91 -5.60 -3.49
C ALA A 189 -11.90 -5.13 -2.43
N PHE A 190 -12.26 -4.12 -1.64
CA PHE A 190 -11.41 -3.64 -0.54
C PHE A 190 -11.11 -4.73 0.50
N ARG A 191 -12.11 -5.54 0.86
CA ARG A 191 -11.91 -6.67 1.79
C ARG A 191 -10.92 -7.70 1.25
N VAL A 192 -10.95 -7.99 -0.05
CA VAL A 192 -10.01 -8.91 -0.69
C VAL A 192 -8.60 -8.33 -0.67
N ILE A 193 -8.42 -7.06 -1.04
CA ILE A 193 -7.12 -6.35 -0.97
C ILE A 193 -6.57 -6.42 0.46
N LYS A 194 -7.38 -6.03 1.46
CA LYS A 194 -7.00 -6.10 2.87
C LYS A 194 -6.59 -7.51 3.29
N ARG A 195 -7.35 -8.52 2.89
CA ARG A 195 -7.04 -9.92 3.21
C ARG A 195 -5.71 -10.37 2.61
N ILE A 196 -5.41 -10.00 1.35
CA ILE A 196 -4.15 -10.37 0.70
C ILE A 196 -2.99 -9.67 1.43
N LEU A 197 -3.07 -8.35 1.64
CA LEU A 197 -2.02 -7.58 2.31
C LEU A 197 -1.78 -7.99 3.77
N GLN A 198 -2.76 -8.62 4.42
CA GLN A 198 -2.65 -9.13 5.79
C GLN A 198 -2.39 -10.65 5.85
N SER A 199 -2.34 -11.33 4.71
CA SER A 199 -2.17 -12.79 4.64
C SER A 199 -0.70 -13.16 4.67
N GLY A 200 -0.26 -13.84 5.74
CA GLY A 200 1.07 -14.43 5.79
C GLY A 200 1.34 -15.38 4.62
N GLU A 201 0.33 -16.09 4.12
CA GLU A 201 0.47 -16.98 2.97
C GLU A 201 0.81 -16.22 1.68
N ALA A 202 0.13 -15.10 1.41
CA ALA A 202 0.39 -14.29 0.22
C ALA A 202 1.79 -13.65 0.28
N MET A 203 2.15 -13.08 1.44
CA MET A 203 3.47 -12.49 1.66
C MET A 203 4.58 -13.54 1.54
N ASN A 204 4.39 -14.73 2.13
CA ASN A 204 5.37 -15.81 2.07
C ASN A 204 5.53 -16.38 0.66
N LYS A 205 4.43 -16.48 -0.11
CA LYS A 205 4.49 -16.90 -1.51
C LYS A 205 5.26 -15.89 -2.36
N ALA A 206 5.00 -14.60 -2.19
CA ALA A 206 5.76 -13.55 -2.88
C ALA A 206 7.24 -13.61 -2.49
N GLY A 207 7.55 -13.78 -1.20
CA GLY A 207 8.92 -13.91 -0.70
C GLY A 207 9.64 -15.14 -1.26
N TYR A 208 8.99 -16.30 -1.30
CA TYR A 208 9.55 -17.51 -1.90
C TYR A 208 9.85 -17.32 -3.39
N ASN A 209 8.92 -16.73 -4.15
CA ASN A 209 9.13 -16.49 -5.57
C ASN A 209 10.30 -15.51 -5.80
N ALA A 210 10.41 -14.46 -4.99
CA ALA A 210 11.53 -13.52 -5.04
C ALA A 210 12.88 -14.22 -4.74
N LEU A 211 12.91 -15.14 -3.77
CA LEU A 211 14.11 -15.93 -3.47
C LEU A 211 14.52 -16.86 -4.62
N MET A 212 13.56 -17.39 -5.38
CA MET A 212 13.86 -18.22 -6.56
C MET A 212 14.46 -17.39 -7.70
N LEU A 213 14.17 -16.09 -7.76
CA LEU A 213 14.76 -15.15 -8.71
C LEU A 213 16.14 -14.65 -8.27
N ASN A 214 16.43 -14.68 -6.97
CA ASN A 214 17.67 -14.21 -6.35
C ASN A 214 18.30 -15.32 -5.48
N PRO A 215 18.81 -16.40 -6.10
CA PRO A 215 19.23 -17.61 -5.39
C PRO A 215 20.41 -17.41 -4.42
N GLU A 216 21.21 -16.36 -4.61
CA GLU A 216 22.33 -15.99 -3.74
C GLU A 216 21.89 -15.72 -2.29
N PHE A 217 20.64 -15.30 -2.06
CA PHE A 217 20.11 -15.03 -0.73
C PHE A 217 19.47 -16.27 -0.06
N ILE A 218 19.37 -17.41 -0.76
CA ILE A 218 18.80 -18.64 -0.19
C ILE A 218 19.68 -19.15 0.95
N GLU A 219 21.00 -19.05 0.82
CA GLU A 219 21.96 -19.50 1.84
C GLU A 219 21.89 -18.68 3.14
N GLU A 220 21.27 -17.50 3.10
CA GLU A 220 21.06 -16.65 4.28
C GLU A 220 19.81 -17.04 5.09
N ILE A 221 19.00 -17.97 4.59
CA ILE A 221 17.78 -18.44 5.23
C ILE A 221 18.06 -19.79 5.90
N GLY A 222 17.52 -19.99 7.10
CA GLY A 222 17.61 -21.30 7.76
C GLY A 222 16.91 -22.39 6.94
N ASP A 223 17.52 -23.56 6.83
CA ASP A 223 17.00 -24.69 6.03
C ASP A 223 15.53 -25.03 6.37
N GLU A 224 15.17 -24.94 7.66
CA GLU A 224 13.80 -25.18 8.13
C GLU A 224 12.81 -24.13 7.61
N ASP A 225 13.16 -22.83 7.69
CA ASP A 225 12.33 -21.74 7.20
C ASP A 225 12.16 -21.81 5.67
N PHE A 226 13.23 -22.15 4.96
CA PHE A 226 13.18 -22.31 3.51
C PHE A 226 12.28 -23.47 3.08
N GLU A 227 12.35 -24.63 3.76
CA GLU A 227 11.46 -25.76 3.47
C GLU A 227 9.99 -25.44 3.83
N ILE A 228 9.75 -24.66 4.90
CA ILE A 228 8.40 -24.17 5.21
C ILE A 228 7.86 -23.31 4.05
N LEU A 229 8.63 -22.33 3.57
CA LEU A 229 8.24 -21.46 2.45
C LEU A 229 7.94 -22.27 1.19
N LYS A 230 8.83 -23.21 0.86
CA LYS A 230 8.69 -24.11 -0.30
C LYS A 230 7.44 -24.97 -0.23
N ASN A 231 7.13 -25.53 0.94
CA ASN A 231 5.94 -26.37 1.12
C ASN A 231 4.64 -25.56 1.06
N MET A 232 4.64 -24.30 1.53
CA MET A 232 3.49 -23.40 1.40
C MET A 232 3.14 -23.10 -0.05
N VAL A 233 4.14 -23.01 -0.94
CA VAL A 233 3.90 -22.74 -2.37
C VAL A 233 3.53 -24.01 -3.15
N LYS A 234 4.07 -25.17 -2.77
CA LYS A 234 3.78 -26.46 -3.44
C LYS A 234 2.46 -27.12 -3.05
N GLY A 235 1.84 -26.70 -1.94
CA GLY A 235 0.58 -27.27 -1.44
C GLY A 235 -0.70 -26.82 -2.16
N ARG A 236 -0.59 -26.24 -3.36
CA ARG A 236 -1.72 -25.80 -4.20
C ARG A 236 -1.80 -26.61 -5.49
#